data_AF-A0A2M7QGG1-F1
#
_entry.id   AF-A0A2M7QGG1-F1
#
_cell.length_a   1.000
_cell.length_b   1.000
_cell.length_c   1.000
_cell.angle_alpha   90.00
_cell.angle_beta   90.00
_cell.angle_gamma   90.00
#
_symmetry.space_group_name_H-M   'P 1'
#
loop_
_entity.id
_entity.type
_entity.pdbx_description
1 polymer ?
#
loop_
_entity_poly.entity_id
_entity_poly.type
_entity_poly.pdbx_seq_one_letter_code
_entity_poly.pdbx_strand_id
1 'polypeptide(L)' 'MINILTPREIDELSTRLQIVKLLKKGLPHQEIARRLGVGVATVTRGSREIRMGRFKNI' A
#
# COMPACT_ATOMS: atom_id res chain seq x y z
N MET A 1 2.33 -18.62 16.38
CA MET A 1 2.67 -17.21 16.14
C MET A 1 1.76 -16.61 15.05
N ILE A 2 0.43 -16.66 15.25
CA ILE A 2 -0.58 -16.06 14.33
C ILE A 2 -1.57 -15.16 15.11
N ASN A 3 -1.48 -15.11 16.45
CA ASN A 3 -2.51 -14.49 17.30
C ASN A 3 -2.28 -13.01 17.65
N ILE A 4 -1.40 -12.31 16.93
CA ILE A 4 -1.13 -10.87 17.14
C ILE A 4 -2.00 -10.01 16.20
N LEU A 5 -2.34 -10.54 15.02
CA LEU A 5 -3.11 -9.84 14.01
C LEU A 5 -4.41 -10.59 13.74
N THR A 6 -5.49 -9.83 13.61
CA THR A 6 -6.73 -10.34 13.05
C THR A 6 -6.58 -10.62 11.55
N PRO A 7 -7.39 -11.52 10.97
CA PRO A 7 -7.38 -11.76 9.52
C PRO A 7 -7.52 -10.47 8.69
N ARG A 8 -8.35 -9.54 9.18
CA ARG A 8 -8.54 -8.23 8.56
C ARG A 8 -7.27 -7.39 8.56
N GLU A 9 -6.52 -7.36 9.66
CA GLU A 9 -5.26 -6.60 9.72
C GLU A 9 -4.20 -7.19 8.80
N ILE A 10 -4.20 -8.51 8.61
CA ILE A 10 -3.32 -9.19 7.64
C ILE A 10 -3.64 -8.72 6.21
N ASP A 11 -4.93 -8.67 5.84
CA ASP A 11 -5.37 -8.19 4.53
C ASP A 11 -5.05 -6.70 4.32
N GLU A 12 -5.22 -5.87 5.35
CA GLU A 12 -4.87 -4.47 5.31
C GLU A 12 -3.36 -4.26 5.12
N LEU A 13 -2.52 -5.04 5.80
CA LEU A 13 -1.07 -5.00 5.61
C LEU A 13 -0.67 -5.45 4.20
N SER A 14 -1.27 -6.53 3.69
CA SER A 14 -1.05 -6.98 2.32
C SER A 14 -1.37 -5.88 1.31
N THR A 15 -2.53 -5.23 1.46
CA THR A 15 -2.95 -4.12 0.59
C THR A 15 -1.97 -2.95 0.64
N ARG A 16 -1.52 -2.54 1.84
CA ARG A 16 -0.52 -1.47 2.00
C ARG A 16 0.80 -1.81 1.30
N LEU A 17 1.28 -3.04 1.41
CA LEU A 17 2.51 -3.49 0.73
C LEU A 17 2.34 -3.49 -0.80
N GLN A 18 1.18 -3.89 -1.31
CA GLN A 18 0.90 -3.85 -2.75
C GLN A 18 0.88 -2.42 -3.29
N ILE A 19 0.28 -1.46 -2.56
CA ILE A 19 0.32 -0.03 -2.92
C ILE A 19 1.78 0.42 -3.08
N VAL A 20 2.65 0.13 -2.10
CA VAL A 20 4.06 0.54 -2.14
C VAL A 20 4.78 -0.06 -3.34
N LYS A 21 4.59 -1.36 -3.60
CA LYS A 21 5.20 -2.05 -4.75
C LYS A 21 4.78 -1.44 -6.09
N LEU A 22 3.49 -1.14 -6.26
CA LEU A 22 2.99 -0.58 -7.51
C LEU A 22 3.39 0.88 -7.71
N LEU A 23 3.46 1.67 -6.63
CA LEU A 23 3.99 3.03 -6.66
C LEU A 23 5.48 3.04 -7.06
N LYS A 24 6.29 2.13 -6.52
CA LYS A 24 7.70 1.97 -6.91
C LYS A 24 7.88 1.54 -8.37
N LYS A 25 6.90 0.84 -8.94
CA LYS A 25 6.84 0.50 -10.37
C LYS A 25 6.39 1.67 -11.26
N GLY A 26 6.06 2.83 -10.69
CA GLY A 26 5.66 4.02 -11.44
C GLY A 26 4.22 3.98 -11.97
N LEU A 27 3.35 3.11 -11.45
CA LEU A 27 1.95 3.07 -11.90
C LEU A 27 1.19 4.34 -11.47
N PRO A 28 0.25 4.84 -12.31
CA PRO A 28 -0.60 5.96 -11.95
C PRO A 28 -1.48 5.66 -10.72
N HIS A 29 -1.72 6.66 -9.86
CA HIS A 29 -2.47 6.45 -8.61
C HIS A 29 -3.90 5.93 -8.83
N GLN A 30 -4.59 6.42 -9.88
CA GLN A 30 -5.93 5.97 -10.26
C GLN A 30 -5.94 4.48 -10.66
N GLU A 31 -4.91 4.04 -11.38
CA GLU A 31 -4.76 2.64 -11.80
C GLU A 31 -4.56 1.73 -10.58
N ILE A 32 -3.71 2.14 -9.64
CA ILE A 32 -3.46 1.40 -8.40
C ILE A 32 -4.73 1.30 -7.55
N ALA A 33 -5.46 2.41 -7.41
CA ALA A 33 -6.71 2.47 -6.67
C ALA A 33 -7.74 1.48 -7.23
N ARG A 34 -7.93 1.47 -8.56
CA ARG A 34 -8.83 0.53 -9.23
C ARG A 34 -8.40 -0.93 -9.07
N ARG A 35 -7.11 -1.23 -9.25
CA ARG A 35 -6.59 -2.61 -9.14
C ARG A 35 -6.75 -3.20 -7.75
N LEU A 36 -6.57 -2.38 -6.73
CA LEU A 36 -6.57 -2.84 -5.33
C LEU A 36 -7.93 -2.63 -4.63
N GLY A 37 -8.93 -2.05 -5.31
CA GLY A 37 -10.23 -1.77 -4.72
C GLY A 37 -10.18 -0.75 -3.58
N VAL A 38 -9.23 0.20 -3.63
CA VAL A 38 -9.06 1.23 -2.59
C VAL A 38 -9.32 2.63 -3.15
N GLY A 39 -9.63 3.57 -2.27
CA GLY A 39 -9.74 4.98 -2.66
C GLY A 39 -8.40 5.59 -3.09
N VAL A 40 -8.43 6.50 -4.06
CA VAL A 40 -7.23 7.22 -4.56
C VAL A 40 -6.47 7.94 -3.44
N ALA A 41 -7.19 8.50 -2.46
CA ALA A 41 -6.59 9.12 -1.28
C ALA A 41 -5.67 8.16 -0.49
N THR A 42 -5.99 6.87 -0.45
CA THR A 42 -5.15 5.83 0.18
C THR A 42 -3.84 5.65 -0.56
N VAL A 43 -3.88 5.66 -1.90
CA VAL A 43 -2.68 5.57 -2.74
C VAL A 43 -1.80 6.83 -2.59
N THR A 44 -2.42 8.02 -2.57
CA THR A 44 -1.71 9.29 -2.35
C THR A 44 -1.01 9.33 -0.99
N ARG A 45 -1.63 8.80 0.07
CA ARG A 45 -0.97 8.61 1.37
C ARG A 45 0.25 7.69 1.25
N GLY A 46 0.10 6.54 0.60
CA GLY A 46 1.22 5.63 0.34
C GLY A 46 2.40 6.31 -0.39
N SER A 47 2.11 7.13 -1.40
CA SER A 47 3.11 7.92 -2.13
C SER A 47 3.86 8.91 -1.22
N ARG A 48 3.15 9.57 -0.30
CA ARG A 48 3.76 10.44 0.72
C ARG A 48 4.71 9.68 1.64
N GLU A 49 4.32 8.50 2.13
CA GLU A 49 5.18 7.69 3.01
C GLU A 49 6.47 7.22 2.32
N ILE A 50 6.39 6.86 1.03
CA ILE A 50 7.58 6.53 0.21
C ILE A 50 8.50 7.75 0.10
N ARG A 51 7.95 8.93 -0.18
CA ARG A 51 8.72 10.18 -0.26
C ARG A 51 9.40 10.55 1.05
N MET A 52 8.78 10.22 2.19
CA MET A 52 9.39 10.38 3.51
C MET A 52 10.47 9.33 3.82
N GLY A 53 10.76 8.41 2.91
CA GLY A 53 11.81 7.41 3.06
C GLY A 53 11.45 6.27 4.01
N ARG A 54 10.17 6.07 4.34
CA ARG A 54 9.73 5.00 5.26
C ARG A 54 9.77 3.60 4.64
N PHE A 55 9.88 3.53 3.31
CA PHE A 55 9.86 2.28 2.55
C PHE A 55 11.13 2.08 1.70
N LYS A 56 12.31 2.46 2.22
CA LYS A 56 13.59 2.33 1.49
C LYS A 56 13.89 0.89 1.07
N ASN A 57 13.66 -0.08 1.95
CA ASN A 57 14.09 -1.48 1.80
C ASN A 57 13.02 -2.43 1.22
N ILE A 58 11.93 -1.89 0.66
CA ILE A 58 10.84 -2.68 0.05
C ILE A 58 10.99 -2.81 -1.46
#